data_AF-A0A1M7Q8Y5-F1
#
_entry.id   AF-A0A1M7Q8Y5-F1
#
_cell.length_a   1.000
_cell.length_b   1.000
_cell.length_c   1.000
_cell.angle_alpha   90.00
_cell.angle_beta   90.00
_cell.angle_gamma   90.00
#
_symmetry.space_group_name_H-M   'P 1'
#
loop_
_entity.id
_entity.type
_entity.pdbx_description
1 polymer ?
#
loop_
_entity_poly.entity_id
_entity_poly.type
_entity_poly.pdbx_seq_one_letter_code
_entity_poly.pdbx_strand_id
1 'polypeptide(L)'
;MTIVDDSSDALRLLLGREVSALCFVRDYVELHFDGPVLRALSKPFGLYGCRGWHFPAQGSLELMRSFIGKTVDDYELLPDRLLAVDFGEHRFAIPLDQASRMGPEAAHLIGVDERGQTDARAMWIW
;
A
#
# COMPACT_ATOMS: atom_id res chain seq x y z
N MET A 1 -25.37 1.55 -2.99
CA MET A 1 -24.55 1.16 -1.82
C MET A 1 -23.76 -0.08 -2.24
N THR A 2 -22.67 0.14 -2.95
CA THR A 2 -21.82 -0.86 -3.62
C THR A 2 -20.50 -0.15 -3.97
N ILE A 3 -19.72 0.18 -2.95
CA ILE A 3 -18.36 0.74 -3.11
C ILE A 3 -17.32 -0.27 -2.58
N VAL A 4 -17.77 -1.21 -1.75
CA VAL A 4 -16.93 -2.23 -1.10
C VAL A 4 -16.46 -3.35 -2.04
N ASP A 5 -17.12 -3.55 -3.18
CA ASP A 5 -16.76 -4.60 -4.15
C ASP A 5 -15.62 -4.14 -5.08
N ASP A 6 -15.71 -2.90 -5.56
CA ASP A 6 -14.76 -2.28 -6.50
C ASP A 6 -13.35 -2.08 -5.90
N SER A 7 -13.29 -1.73 -4.61
CA SER A 7 -12.03 -1.54 -3.89
C SER A 7 -11.24 -2.84 -3.68
N SER A 8 -11.92 -3.93 -3.34
CA SER A 8 -11.27 -5.23 -3.18
C SER A 8 -10.82 -5.79 -4.53
N ASP A 9 -11.62 -5.60 -5.59
CA ASP A 9 -11.21 -5.97 -6.95
C ASP A 9 -10.00 -5.17 -7.44
N ALA A 10 -9.87 -3.91 -7.04
CA ALA A 10 -8.68 -3.11 -7.34
C ALA A 10 -7.40 -3.68 -6.70
N LEU A 11 -7.46 -4.16 -5.45
CA LEU A 11 -6.31 -4.76 -4.77
C LEU A 11 -5.86 -6.06 -5.42
N ARG A 12 -6.77 -6.80 -6.09
CA ARG A 12 -6.39 -7.96 -6.91
C ARG A 12 -5.41 -7.61 -8.02
N LEU A 13 -5.38 -6.36 -8.49
CA LEU A 13 -4.42 -5.91 -9.49
C LEU A 13 -2.98 -5.97 -8.97
N LEU A 14 -2.76 -5.99 -7.66
CA LEU A 14 -1.44 -6.05 -7.05
C LEU A 14 -0.94 -7.49 -6.88
N LEU A 15 -1.84 -8.49 -6.82
CA LEU A 15 -1.47 -9.88 -6.65
C LEU A 15 -0.50 -10.34 -7.75
N GLY A 16 0.60 -10.98 -7.33
CA GLY A 16 1.66 -11.44 -8.23
C GLY A 16 2.59 -10.35 -8.76
N ARG A 17 2.40 -9.08 -8.38
CA ARG A 17 3.30 -7.99 -8.76
C ARG A 17 4.43 -7.82 -7.77
N GLU A 18 5.60 -7.50 -8.29
CA GLU A 18 6.78 -7.16 -7.51
C GLU A 18 6.82 -5.67 -7.18
N VAL A 19 7.27 -5.32 -5.97
CA VAL A 19 7.57 -3.94 -5.61
C VAL A 19 8.82 -3.50 -6.35
N SER A 20 8.66 -2.69 -7.40
CA SER A 20 9.76 -2.21 -8.22
C SER A 20 10.46 -0.98 -7.61
N ALA A 21 9.72 -0.16 -6.85
CA ALA A 21 10.30 0.98 -6.14
C ALA A 21 9.51 1.35 -4.88
N LEU A 22 10.21 2.05 -3.98
CA LEU A 22 9.63 2.75 -2.84
C LEU A 22 10.03 4.22 -2.88
N CYS A 23 9.03 5.10 -2.85
CA CYS A 23 9.24 6.54 -2.85
C CYS A 23 8.79 7.14 -1.52
N PHE A 24 9.68 7.91 -0.89
CA PHE A 24 9.36 8.67 0.33
C PHE A 24 9.11 10.13 -0.07
N VAL A 25 7.84 10.55 -0.04
CA VAL A 25 7.43 11.87 -0.51
C VAL A 25 6.99 12.71 0.67
N ARG A 26 7.93 13.49 1.22
CA ARG A 26 7.73 14.35 2.40
C ARG A 26 7.15 13.58 3.59
N ASP A 27 5.83 13.52 3.68
CA ASP A 27 5.03 12.97 4.78
C ASP A 27 4.36 11.61 4.46
N TYR A 28 4.42 11.13 3.21
CA TYR A 28 3.80 9.87 2.79
C TYR A 28 4.77 8.95 2.03
N VAL A 29 4.35 7.71 1.82
CA VAL A 29 5.17 6.68 1.14
C VAL A 29 4.39 6.05 -0.01
N GLU A 30 5.07 5.73 -1.10
CA GLU A 30 4.49 5.08 -2.28
C GLU A 30 5.21 3.76 -2.58
N LEU A 31 4.44 2.70 -2.82
CA LEU A 31 4.91 1.43 -3.39
C LEU A 31 4.57 1.42 -4.88
N HIS A 32 5.57 1.14 -5.70
CA HIS A 32 5.42 1.01 -7.14
C HIS A 32 5.48 -0.46 -7.54
N PHE A 33 4.60 -0.87 -8.47
CA PHE A 33 4.45 -2.25 -8.92
C PHE A 33 4.59 -2.38 -10.45
N ASP A 34 5.52 -1.62 -11.05
CA ASP A 34 5.70 -1.47 -12.51
C ASP A 34 4.37 -1.24 -13.24
N GLY A 35 3.76 -0.11 -12.91
CA GLY A 35 2.42 0.25 -13.33
C GLY A 35 1.66 0.78 -12.12
N PRO A 36 0.89 -0.06 -11.40
CA PRO A 36 0.12 0.42 -10.25
C PRO A 36 0.97 1.06 -9.17
N VAL A 37 0.41 2.06 -8.49
CA VAL A 37 1.05 2.76 -7.36
C VAL A 37 0.13 2.76 -6.16
N LEU A 38 0.58 2.17 -5.05
CA LEU A 38 -0.10 2.23 -3.76
C LEU A 38 0.54 3.33 -2.91
N ARG A 39 -0.21 4.39 -2.62
CA ARG A 39 0.20 5.49 -1.74
C ARG A 39 -0.36 5.28 -0.34
N ALA A 40 0.51 5.35 0.65
CA ALA A 40 0.17 5.37 2.07
C ALA A 40 0.25 6.80 2.59
N LEU A 41 -0.91 7.47 2.70
CA LEU A 41 -1.03 8.85 3.18
C LEU A 41 -1.14 8.95 4.70
N SER A 42 -1.55 7.86 5.35
CA SER A 42 -1.36 7.66 6.79
C SER A 42 0.01 7.01 7.06
N LYS A 43 0.37 6.86 8.34
CA LYS A 43 1.65 6.29 8.77
C LYS A 43 1.66 4.77 8.65
N PRO A 44 2.33 4.17 7.63
CA PRO A 44 2.31 2.73 7.47
C PRO A 44 3.09 2.01 8.58
N PHE A 45 2.76 0.75 8.78
CA PHE A 45 3.41 -0.15 9.74
C PHE A 45 3.44 -1.56 9.18
N GLY A 46 4.19 -2.44 9.82
CA GLY A 46 4.22 -3.81 9.34
C GLY A 46 5.27 -4.69 9.99
N LEU A 47 5.54 -5.80 9.32
CA LEU A 47 6.50 -6.81 9.73
C LEU A 47 7.44 -7.11 8.56
N TYR A 48 8.73 -7.21 8.84
CA TYR A 48 9.69 -7.79 7.92
C TYR A 48 10.38 -8.97 8.60
N GLY A 49 9.85 -10.16 8.35
CA GLY A 49 10.20 -11.36 9.10
C GLY A 49 9.72 -11.18 10.55
N CYS A 50 10.61 -11.35 11.52
CA CYS A 50 10.28 -11.16 12.94
C CYS A 50 10.38 -9.68 13.42
N ARG A 51 10.66 -8.73 12.54
CA ARG A 51 10.91 -7.33 12.91
C ARG A 51 9.70 -6.45 12.60
N GLY A 52 9.04 -5.98 13.65
CA GLY A 52 8.00 -4.95 13.53
C GLY A 52 8.59 -3.57 13.24
N TRP A 53 7.86 -2.80 12.44
CA TRP A 53 8.22 -1.43 12.11
C TRP A 53 6.98 -0.54 12.02
N HIS A 54 7.20 0.76 12.25
CA HIS A 54 6.18 1.80 12.13
C HIS A 54 6.84 3.04 11.56
N PHE A 55 6.31 3.61 10.49
CA PHE A 55 6.84 4.83 9.90
C PHE A 55 6.27 6.06 10.62
N PRO A 56 7.05 7.13 10.86
CA PRO A 56 8.45 7.36 10.52
C PRO A 56 9.41 7.07 11.70
N ALA A 57 9.22 5.97 12.45
CA ALA A 57 10.11 5.64 13.55
C ALA A 57 11.52 5.26 13.07
N GLN A 58 12.52 5.39 13.93
CA GLN A 58 13.91 5.08 13.59
C GLN A 58 14.05 3.64 13.08
N GLY A 59 14.77 3.46 11.96
CA GLY A 59 14.98 2.15 11.33
C GLY A 59 13.82 1.67 10.44
N SER A 60 12.69 2.37 10.39
CA SER A 60 11.57 1.98 9.52
C SER A 60 11.95 2.07 8.04
N LEU A 61 12.73 3.08 7.64
CA LEU A 61 13.16 3.27 6.24
C LEU A 61 13.98 2.09 5.71
N GLU A 62 14.90 1.55 6.50
CA GLU A 62 15.75 0.42 6.10
C GLU A 62 14.91 -0.84 5.91
N LEU A 63 13.94 -1.08 6.80
CA LEU A 63 13.03 -2.21 6.70
C LEU A 63 12.07 -2.05 5.51
N MET A 64 11.50 -0.87 5.31
CA MET A 64 10.64 -0.59 4.16
C MET A 64 11.40 -0.82 2.85
N ARG A 65 12.63 -0.32 2.69
CA ARG A 65 13.45 -0.57 1.48
C ARG A 65 13.66 -2.06 1.17
N SER A 66 13.58 -2.92 2.19
CA SER A 66 13.74 -4.36 2.01
C SER A 66 12.53 -5.05 1.34
N PHE A 67 11.43 -4.31 1.14
CA PHE A 67 10.29 -4.76 0.35
C PHE A 67 10.53 -4.64 -1.16
N ILE A 68 11.50 -3.86 -1.63
CA ILE A 68 11.85 -3.79 -3.05
C ILE A 68 12.29 -5.19 -3.52
N GLY A 69 11.74 -5.66 -4.64
CA GLY A 69 11.95 -7.01 -5.13
C GLY A 69 11.06 -8.08 -4.48
N LYS A 70 10.12 -7.70 -3.61
CA LYS A 70 9.14 -8.63 -3.03
C LYS A 70 7.86 -8.65 -3.84
N THR A 71 7.30 -9.84 -4.03
CA THR A 71 6.05 -10.06 -4.75
C THR A 71 4.88 -10.14 -3.79
N VAL A 72 3.79 -9.44 -4.11
CA VAL A 72 2.54 -9.52 -3.34
C VAL A 72 1.92 -10.90 -3.56
N ASP A 73 1.67 -11.64 -2.49
CA ASP A 73 0.97 -12.94 -2.55
C ASP A 73 -0.43 -12.90 -1.95
N ASP A 74 -0.70 -11.97 -1.03
CA ASP A 74 -2.03 -11.79 -0.45
C ASP A 74 -2.29 -10.31 -0.06
N TYR A 75 -3.55 -9.99 0.23
CA TYR A 75 -3.94 -8.70 0.76
C TYR A 75 -5.12 -8.81 1.73
N GLU A 76 -5.20 -7.88 2.67
CA GLU A 76 -6.32 -7.76 3.59
C GLU A 76 -6.84 -6.33 3.60
N LEU A 77 -8.14 -6.17 3.33
CA LEU A 77 -8.84 -4.89 3.49
C LEU A 77 -9.87 -5.03 4.60
N LEU A 78 -9.60 -4.37 5.73
CA LEU A 78 -10.55 -4.18 6.82
C LEU A 78 -11.00 -2.72 6.80
N PRO A 79 -12.23 -2.43 6.33
CA PRO A 79 -12.77 -1.07 6.33
C PRO A 79 -12.63 -0.41 7.70
N ASP A 80 -12.26 0.88 7.69
CA ASP A 80 -12.05 1.71 8.88
C ASP A 80 -10.96 1.21 9.86
N ARG A 81 -10.17 0.19 9.48
CA ARG A 81 -9.08 -0.35 10.29
C ARG A 81 -7.75 -0.33 9.56
N LEU A 82 -7.60 -1.14 8.52
CA LEU A 82 -6.34 -1.26 7.80
C LEU A 82 -6.51 -1.78 6.37
N LEU A 83 -5.56 -1.41 5.53
CA LEU A 83 -5.27 -2.07 4.26
C LEU A 83 -3.88 -2.68 4.41
N ALA A 84 -3.74 -3.97 4.18
CA ALA A 84 -2.46 -4.66 4.18
C ALA A 84 -2.21 -5.40 2.87
N VAL A 85 -0.94 -5.43 2.47
CA VAL A 85 -0.41 -6.28 1.42
C VAL A 85 0.67 -7.16 2.02
N ASP A 86 0.58 -8.46 1.74
CA ASP A 86 1.47 -9.49 2.26
C ASP A 86 2.46 -9.94 1.18
N PHE A 87 3.66 -10.28 1.62
CA PHE A 87 4.80 -10.69 0.80
C PHE A 87 5.50 -11.90 1.45
N GLY A 88 4.82 -13.04 1.48
CA GLY A 88 5.19 -14.25 2.19
C GLY A 88 5.13 -14.05 3.71
N GLU A 89 6.29 -14.00 4.35
CA GLU A 89 6.40 -13.76 5.80
C GLU A 89 6.47 -12.26 6.18
N HIS A 90 6.38 -11.37 5.19
CA HIS A 90 6.44 -9.93 5.40
C HIS A 90 5.08 -9.28 5.14
N ARG A 91 4.82 -8.18 5.84
CA ARG A 91 3.54 -7.48 5.76
C ARG A 91 3.75 -5.99 5.75
N PHE A 92 3.07 -5.30 4.85
CA PHE A 92 2.99 -3.84 4.80
C PHE A 92 1.54 -3.43 4.99
N ALA A 93 1.26 -2.64 6.03
CA ALA A 93 -0.07 -2.20 6.39
C ALA A 93 -0.17 -0.67 6.45
N ILE A 94 -1.32 -0.16 6.02
CA ILE A 94 -1.71 1.24 6.05
C ILE A 94 -2.92 1.35 6.98
N PRO A 95 -2.82 2.09 8.10
CA PRO A 95 -3.97 2.27 8.97
C PRO A 95 -5.03 3.14 8.28
N LEU A 96 -6.28 2.69 8.30
CA LEU A 96 -7.43 3.37 7.71
C LEU A 96 -8.30 4.08 8.77
N ASP A 97 -8.02 3.84 10.05
CA ASP A 97 -8.76 4.42 11.17
C ASP A 97 -8.63 5.95 11.22
N GLN A 98 -9.65 6.60 11.77
CA GLN A 98 -9.73 8.07 11.81
C GLN A 98 -8.60 8.72 12.61
N ALA A 99 -8.06 8.06 13.65
CA ALA A 99 -7.02 8.64 14.50
C ALA A 99 -5.65 8.66 13.80
N SER A 100 -5.43 7.74 12.86
CA SER A 100 -4.20 7.63 12.07
C SER A 100 -4.19 8.49 10.82
N ARG A 101 -5.33 9.07 10.42
CA ARG A 101 -5.45 9.92 9.22
C ARG A 101 -4.80 11.29 9.44
N MET A 102 -3.99 11.71 8.46
CA MET A 102 -3.43 13.07 8.40
C MET A 102 -4.27 14.01 7.52
N GLY A 103 -5.24 13.46 6.79
CA GLY A 103 -6.16 14.16 5.90
C GLY A 103 -7.45 13.36 5.68
N PRO A 104 -8.28 13.70 4.69
CA PRO A 104 -9.51 12.96 4.41
C PRO A 104 -9.25 11.50 3.98
N GLU A 105 -8.08 11.26 3.37
CA GLU A 105 -7.70 10.02 2.72
C GLU A 105 -6.52 9.37 3.45
N ALA A 106 -6.54 8.05 3.61
CA ALA A 106 -5.51 7.26 4.28
C ALA A 106 -4.64 6.47 3.28
N ALA A 107 -5.24 5.96 2.20
CA ALA A 107 -4.52 5.21 1.17
C ALA A 107 -5.11 5.44 -0.22
N HIS A 108 -4.26 5.53 -1.24
CA HIS A 108 -4.68 5.55 -2.65
C HIS A 108 -4.06 4.41 -3.43
N LEU A 109 -4.83 3.75 -4.28
CA LEU A 109 -4.30 2.91 -5.33
C LEU A 109 -4.56 3.57 -6.67
N ILE A 110 -3.50 3.78 -7.44
CA ILE A 110 -3.57 4.25 -8.82
C ILE A 110 -3.32 3.05 -9.72
N GLY A 111 -4.31 2.72 -10.53
CA GLY A 111 -4.26 1.63 -11.50
C GLY A 111 -3.47 1.99 -12.74
N VAL A 112 -3.64 1.18 -13.78
CA VAL A 112 -2.99 1.37 -15.08
C VAL A 112 -4.03 1.40 -16.20
N ASP A 113 -3.71 2.10 -17.29
CA ASP A 113 -4.48 2.07 -18.52
C ASP A 113 -4.24 0.78 -19.32
N GLU A 114 -4.91 0.65 -20.47
CA GLU A 114 -4.75 -0.47 -21.40
C GLU A 114 -3.32 -0.62 -21.96
N ARG A 115 -2.46 0.39 -21.76
CA ARG A 115 -1.06 0.42 -22.19
C ARG A 115 -0.09 0.14 -21.03
N GLY A 116 -0.60 -0.14 -19.83
CA GLY A 116 0.18 -0.42 -18.63
C GLY A 116 0.78 0.83 -17.97
N GLN A 117 0.37 2.03 -18.36
CA GLN A 117 0.81 3.28 -17.72
C GLN A 117 -0.13 3.65 -16.58
N THR A 118 0.39 4.26 -15.52
CA THR A 118 -0.44 4.76 -14.41
C THR A 118 -1.59 5.64 -14.92
N ASP A 119 -2.82 5.27 -14.60
CA ASP A 119 -4.02 6.00 -14.99
C ASP A 119 -4.69 6.57 -13.73
N ALA A 120 -4.64 7.89 -13.58
CA ALA A 120 -5.22 8.59 -12.43
C ALA A 120 -6.77 8.58 -12.42
N ARG A 121 -7.43 8.19 -13.51
CA ARG A 121 -8.89 7.96 -13.56
C ARG A 121 -9.26 6.62 -12.96
N ALA A 122 -8.34 5.65 -12.97
CA ALA A 122 -8.44 4.39 -12.22
C ALA A 122 -7.83 4.57 -10.83
N MET A 123 -8.50 5.35 -9.97
CA MET A 123 -8.03 5.63 -8.61
C MET A 123 -9.03 5.14 -7.56
N TRP A 124 -8.51 4.38 -6.60
CA TRP A 124 -9.26 3.90 -5.44
C TRP A 124 -8.72 4.56 -4.18
N ILE A 125 -9.62 4.94 -3.28
CA ILE A 125 -9.34 5.75 -2.09
C ILE A 125 -9.96 5.06 -0.86
N TRP A 126 -9.21 5.04 0.23
CA TRP A 126 -9.64 4.56 1.55
C TRP A 126 -9.30 5.55 2.65
#